data_AF-A0A9R0RPL7-F1
#
_entry.id   AF-A0A9R0RPL7-F1
#
_cell.length_a   1.000
_cell.length_b   1.000
_cell.length_c   1.000
_cell.angle_alpha   90.00
_cell.angle_beta   90.00
_cell.angle_gamma   90.00
#
_symmetry.space_group_name_H-M   'P 1'
#
loop_
_entity.id
_entity.type
_entity.pdbx_description
1 polymer ?
#
loop_
_entity_poly.entity_id
_entity_poly.type
_entity_poly.pdbx_seq_one_letter_code
_entity_poly.pdbx_strand_id
1 'polypeptide(L)'
;MLTSRTVAYLNVDVGVSGSGVDASATPQLDQLLKQASKKVQNPDNGTESLYDMWMASDNSLIGRLGGGGSDYSAFVQHIGIPSVDMAIGSGYAVYHSLYDDFTWMEKYGDPMFRRHVT
;
A
#
# COMPACT_ATOMS: atom_id res chain seq x y z
N MET A 1 27.70 -0.40 0.28
CA MET A 1 26.78 -0.30 -0.88
C MET A 1 25.48 -1.02 -0.51
N LEU A 2 24.31 -0.40 -0.74
CA LEU A 2 23.00 -0.99 -0.43
C LEU A 2 22.73 -2.31 -1.17
N THR A 3 23.23 -2.41 -2.41
CA THR A 3 23.16 -3.61 -3.27
C THR A 3 23.68 -4.89 -2.63
N SER A 4 24.58 -4.79 -1.64
CA SER A 4 25.20 -5.95 -0.99
C SER A 4 24.54 -6.38 0.33
N ARG A 5 23.56 -5.61 0.83
CA ARG A 5 23.02 -5.82 2.19
C ARG A 5 21.51 -5.67 2.31
N THR A 6 20.87 -5.00 1.37
CA THR A 6 19.42 -4.75 1.45
C THR A 6 18.66 -5.96 0.95
N VAL A 7 17.76 -6.49 1.78
CA VAL A 7 16.93 -7.65 1.45
C VAL A 7 15.72 -7.23 0.62
N ALA A 8 15.04 -6.17 1.03
CA ALA A 8 13.89 -5.59 0.35
C ALA A 8 13.73 -4.11 0.71
N TYR A 9 13.03 -3.37 -0.14
CA TYR A 9 12.56 -2.01 0.11
C TYR A 9 11.04 -2.00 0.23
N LEU A 10 10.52 -1.42 1.31
CA LEU A 10 9.08 -1.35 1.59
C LEU A 10 8.68 0.12 1.49
N ASN A 11 7.83 0.44 0.52
CA ASN A 11 7.35 1.79 0.26
C ASN A 11 5.91 1.94 0.77
N VAL A 12 5.66 3.06 1.43
CA VAL A 12 4.33 3.57 1.76
C VAL A 12 4.41 5.07 1.53
N ASP A 13 3.99 5.51 0.35
CA ASP A 13 3.94 6.94 0.00
C ASP A 13 2.66 7.55 0.60
N VAL A 14 1.52 7.02 0.16
CA VAL A 14 0.20 7.32 0.72
C VAL A 14 -0.26 6.13 1.55
N GLY A 15 -0.36 6.31 2.87
CA GLY A 15 -0.84 5.26 3.77
C GLY A 15 -2.32 4.92 3.55
N VAL A 16 -3.18 5.95 3.49
CA VAL A 16 -4.62 5.79 3.23
C VAL A 16 -5.10 6.89 2.29
N SER A 17 -5.83 6.49 1.26
CA SER A 17 -6.59 7.40 0.38
C SER A 17 -8.07 7.03 0.25
N GLY A 18 -8.50 5.95 0.89
CA GLY A 18 -9.87 5.45 0.82
C GLY A 18 -10.03 4.08 1.46
N SER A 19 -10.72 3.17 0.76
CA SER A 19 -10.94 1.78 1.18
C SER A 19 -10.37 0.79 0.17
N GLY A 20 -10.22 -0.47 0.59
CA GLY A 20 -9.60 -1.52 -0.22
C GLY A 20 -8.07 -1.51 -0.12
N VAL A 21 -7.43 -2.52 -0.68
CA VAL A 21 -5.98 -2.68 -0.64
C VAL A 21 -5.43 -2.42 -2.04
N ASP A 22 -4.43 -1.55 -2.15
CA ASP A 22 -3.63 -1.38 -3.35
C ASP A 22 -2.20 -1.79 -3.05
N ALA A 23 -1.64 -2.64 -3.91
CA ALA A 23 -0.28 -3.12 -3.73
C ALA A 23 0.36 -3.46 -5.07
N SER A 24 1.58 -2.96 -5.26
CA SER A 24 2.45 -3.30 -6.37
C SER A 24 3.78 -3.84 -5.85
N ALA A 25 4.29 -4.92 -6.44
CA ALA A 25 5.51 -5.55 -5.94
C ALA A 25 6.31 -6.25 -7.03
N THR A 26 7.57 -6.54 -6.69
CA THR A 26 8.37 -7.54 -7.41
C THR A 26 7.81 -8.95 -7.15
N PRO A 27 7.77 -9.87 -8.14
CA PRO A 27 7.09 -11.18 -8.00
C PRO A 27 7.52 -12.03 -6.81
N GLN A 28 8.77 -11.89 -6.36
CA GLN A 28 9.32 -12.63 -5.22
C GLN A 28 8.64 -12.28 -3.89
N LEU A 29 7.95 -11.15 -3.81
CA LEU A 29 7.24 -10.68 -2.60
C LEU A 29 5.73 -10.98 -2.64
N ASP A 30 5.18 -11.43 -3.76
CA ASP A 30 3.72 -11.63 -3.95
C ASP A 30 3.13 -12.56 -2.89
N GLN A 31 3.78 -13.71 -2.66
CA GLN A 31 3.30 -14.67 -1.68
C GLN A 31 3.45 -14.14 -0.25
N LEU A 32 4.54 -13.43 0.05
CA LEU A 32 4.76 -12.86 1.37
C LEU A 32 3.68 -11.83 1.71
N LEU A 33 3.33 -10.94 0.77
CA LEU A 33 2.27 -9.94 0.93
C LEU A 33 0.91 -10.60 1.21
N LYS A 34 0.56 -11.62 0.43
CA LYS A 34 -0.69 -12.38 0.64
C LYS A 34 -0.73 -13.10 1.99
N GLN A 35 0.41 -13.59 2.48
CA GLN A 35 0.47 -14.26 3.78
C GLN A 35 0.41 -13.26 4.94
N ALA A 36 1.07 -12.11 4.80
CA ALA A 36 1.03 -11.03 5.78
C ALA A 36 -0.40 -10.48 5.92
N SER A 37 -1.09 -10.19 4.82
CA SER A 37 -2.46 -9.64 4.86
C SER A 37 -3.50 -10.60 5.45
N LYS A 38 -3.26 -11.92 5.44
CA LYS A 38 -4.09 -12.91 6.15
C LYS A 38 -3.96 -12.83 7.67
N LYS A 39 -2.93 -12.18 8.19
CA LYS A 39 -2.66 -12.02 9.63
C LYS A 39 -3.13 -10.68 10.18
N VAL A 40 -3.53 -9.77 9.30
CA VAL A 40 -4.02 -8.44 9.65
C VAL A 40 -5.55 -8.46 9.58
N GLN A 41 -6.21 -7.88 10.58
CA GLN A 41 -7.66 -7.79 10.65
C GLN A 41 -8.17 -6.68 9.72
N ASN A 42 -9.30 -6.91 9.07
CA ASN A 42 -9.99 -5.90 8.28
C ASN A 42 -10.42 -4.72 9.20
N PRO A 43 -9.96 -3.47 8.95
CA PRO A 43 -10.30 -2.33 9.80
C PRO A 43 -11.76 -1.85 9.71
N ASP A 44 -12.48 -2.23 8.64
CA ASP A 44 -13.85 -1.78 8.37
C ASP A 44 -14.90 -2.64 9.08
N ASN A 45 -14.68 -3.95 9.23
CA ASN A 45 -15.65 -4.87 9.84
C ASN A 45 -15.12 -5.68 11.03
N GLY A 46 -13.80 -5.78 11.21
CA GLY A 46 -13.19 -6.50 12.34
C GLY A 46 -13.40 -8.01 12.35
N THR A 47 -14.01 -8.62 11.32
CA THR A 47 -14.33 -10.06 11.31
C THR A 47 -13.49 -10.83 10.31
N GLU A 48 -13.14 -10.20 9.20
CA GLU A 48 -12.38 -10.80 8.11
C GLU A 48 -10.92 -10.35 8.18
N SER A 49 -10.03 -11.03 7.44
CA SER A 49 -8.66 -10.55 7.28
C SER A 49 -8.59 -9.46 6.21
N LEU A 50 -7.51 -8.67 6.22
CA LEU A 50 -7.21 -7.73 5.16
C LEU A 50 -7.09 -8.42 3.79
N TYR A 51 -6.60 -9.66 3.79
CA TYR A 51 -6.58 -10.51 2.60
C TYR A 51 -7.98 -10.79 2.05
N ASP A 52 -8.94 -11.13 2.90
CA ASP A 52 -10.31 -11.46 2.47
C ASP A 52 -10.98 -10.22 1.86
N MET A 53 -10.80 -9.05 2.48
CA MET A 53 -11.25 -7.76 1.92
C MET A 53 -10.62 -7.52 0.54
N TRP A 54 -9.30 -7.71 0.41
CA TRP A 54 -8.59 -7.48 -0.83
C TRP A 54 -9.08 -8.41 -1.95
N MET A 55 -9.27 -9.70 -1.66
CA MET A 55 -9.73 -10.68 -2.65
C MET A 55 -11.18 -10.48 -3.09
N ALA A 56 -11.99 -9.80 -2.26
CA ALA A 56 -13.36 -9.43 -2.62
C ALA A 56 -13.44 -8.17 -3.51
N SER A 57 -12.35 -7.42 -3.67
CA SER A 57 -12.32 -6.20 -4.49
C SER A 57 -12.13 -6.49 -5.98
N ASP A 58 -12.56 -5.55 -6.82
CA ASP A 58 -12.38 -5.60 -8.27
C ASP A 58 -10.88 -5.62 -8.68
N ASN A 59 -10.00 -5.11 -7.81
CA ASN A 59 -8.54 -5.07 -8.02
C ASN A 59 -7.79 -5.98 -7.03
N SER A 60 -8.05 -7.28 -7.11
CA SER A 60 -7.40 -8.30 -6.27
C SER A 60 -5.99 -8.71 -6.73
N LEU A 61 -5.48 -8.08 -7.81
CA LEU A 61 -4.16 -8.39 -8.36
C LEU A 61 -3.08 -7.53 -7.69
N ILE A 62 -1.89 -8.10 -7.54
CA ILE A 62 -0.70 -7.35 -7.14
C ILE A 62 -0.13 -6.71 -8.40
N GLY A 63 -0.12 -5.38 -8.46
CA GLY A 63 0.49 -4.62 -9.55
C GLY A 63 2.00 -4.86 -9.68
N ARG A 64 2.62 -4.32 -10.74
CA ARG A 64 4.07 -4.44 -10.97
C ARG A 64 4.72 -3.06 -10.91
N LEU A 65 5.88 -2.99 -10.26
CA LEU A 65 6.66 -1.76 -10.10
C LEU A 65 7.45 -1.41 -11.37
N GLY A 66 6.74 -1.06 -12.44
CA GLY A 66 7.31 -0.64 -13.73
C GLY A 66 7.43 0.88 -13.92
N GLY A 67 6.79 1.68 -13.06
CA GLY A 67 6.74 3.14 -13.17
C GLY A 67 7.70 3.88 -12.24
N GLY A 68 7.71 5.21 -12.31
CA GLY A 68 8.51 6.09 -11.47
C GLY A 68 7.68 6.92 -10.50
N GLY A 69 6.52 6.41 -10.06
CA GLY A 69 5.52 7.18 -9.32
C GLY A 69 5.83 7.43 -7.84
N SER A 70 6.86 6.77 -7.30
CA SER A 70 7.30 6.92 -5.91
C SER A 70 8.78 6.48 -5.76
N ASP A 71 9.28 6.48 -4.53
CA ASP A 71 10.68 6.30 -4.17
C ASP A 71 11.22 4.90 -4.48
N TYR A 72 10.35 3.89 -4.61
CA TYR A 72 10.75 2.50 -4.96
C TYR A 72 11.52 2.42 -6.29
N SER A 73 11.35 3.40 -7.18
CA SER A 73 11.93 3.40 -8.53
C SER A 73 13.47 3.27 -8.51
N ALA A 74 14.15 4.01 -7.63
CA ALA A 74 15.59 3.92 -7.46
C ALA A 74 16.03 2.53 -6.97
N PHE A 75 15.24 1.90 -6.10
CA PHE A 75 15.58 0.60 -5.52
C PHE A 75 15.41 -0.54 -6.53
N VAL A 76 14.25 -0.61 -7.19
CA VAL A 76 13.95 -1.74 -8.08
C VAL A 76 14.55 -1.58 -9.48
N GLN A 77 14.60 -0.37 -10.04
CA GLN A 77 15.04 -0.15 -11.43
C GLN A 77 16.54 0.13 -11.54
N HIS A 78 17.11 0.88 -10.59
CA HIS A 78 18.52 1.27 -10.67
C HIS A 78 19.45 0.25 -10.01
N ILE A 79 19.09 -0.26 -8.83
CA ILE A 79 19.98 -1.14 -8.04
C ILE A 79 19.43 -2.55 -7.77
N GLY A 80 18.28 -2.90 -8.34
CA GLY A 80 17.75 -4.27 -8.37
C GLY A 80 17.31 -4.84 -7.03
N ILE A 81 16.92 -4.00 -6.07
CA ILE A 81 16.41 -4.44 -4.76
C ILE A 81 14.93 -4.83 -4.88
N PRO A 82 14.53 -6.03 -4.43
CA PRO A 82 13.12 -6.43 -4.34
C PRO A 82 12.32 -5.38 -3.58
N SER A 83 11.20 -4.95 -4.14
CA SER A 83 10.46 -3.80 -3.63
C SER A 83 8.96 -4.05 -3.59
N VAL A 84 8.28 -3.40 -2.65
CA VAL A 84 6.82 -3.29 -2.57
C VAL A 84 6.43 -1.83 -2.39
N ASP A 85 5.31 -1.45 -2.99
CA ASP A 85 4.56 -0.23 -2.72
C ASP A 85 3.14 -0.63 -2.33
N MET A 86 2.64 -0.11 -1.21
CA MET A 86 1.37 -0.53 -0.62
C MET A 86 0.62 0.62 0.03
N ALA A 87 -0.71 0.58 -0.08
CA ALA A 87 -1.63 1.58 0.43
C ALA A 87 -3.01 0.96 0.76
N ILE A 88 -3.80 1.68 1.55
CA ILE A 88 -5.25 1.44 1.67
C ILE A 88 -6.01 2.47 0.82
N GLY A 89 -6.68 1.98 -0.22
CA GLY A 89 -7.29 2.80 -1.26
C GLY A 89 -6.35 3.13 -2.42
N SER A 90 -6.93 3.69 -3.48
CA SER A 90 -6.20 4.11 -4.68
C SER A 90 -6.71 5.46 -5.19
N GLY A 91 -5.85 6.48 -5.10
CA GLY A 91 -6.19 7.85 -5.49
C GLY A 91 -7.26 8.50 -4.61
N TYR A 92 -7.35 9.84 -4.65
CA TYR A 92 -8.33 10.61 -3.89
C TYR A 92 -8.50 12.02 -4.47
N ALA A 93 -9.68 12.61 -4.26
CA ALA A 93 -10.12 13.81 -4.97
C ALA A 93 -9.31 15.07 -4.66
N VAL A 94 -8.69 15.14 -3.48
CA VAL A 94 -7.95 16.34 -3.03
C VAL A 94 -6.43 16.24 -3.24
N TYR A 95 -5.94 15.14 -3.84
CA TYR A 95 -4.51 14.92 -4.08
C TYR A 95 -3.83 16.12 -4.75
N HIS A 96 -2.67 16.52 -4.22
CA HIS A 96 -1.88 17.66 -4.71
C HIS A 96 -2.63 19.00 -4.75
N SER A 97 -3.67 19.16 -3.92
CA SER A 97 -4.42 20.40 -3.78
C SER A 97 -4.20 21.06 -2.42
N LEU A 98 -4.68 22.30 -2.26
CA LEU A 98 -4.70 22.98 -0.96
C LEU A 98 -5.65 22.32 0.06
N TYR A 99 -6.51 21.40 -0.38
CA TYR A 99 -7.45 20.66 0.47
C TYR A 99 -6.89 19.31 0.94
N ASP A 100 -5.66 18.98 0.55
CA ASP A 100 -4.92 17.81 1.03
C ASP A 100 -4.32 18.13 2.41
N ASP A 101 -5.18 18.13 3.42
CA ASP A 101 -4.82 18.53 4.77
C ASP A 101 -5.29 17.53 5.84
N PHE A 102 -4.79 17.72 7.06
CA PHE A 102 -5.15 16.88 8.20
C PHE A 102 -6.66 16.89 8.50
N THR A 103 -7.33 18.01 8.27
CA THR A 103 -8.77 18.15 8.53
C THR A 103 -9.57 17.26 7.57
N TRP A 104 -9.18 17.22 6.29
CA TRP A 104 -9.78 16.31 5.32
C TRP A 104 -9.53 14.86 5.71
N MET A 105 -8.30 14.51 6.10
CA MET A 105 -7.96 13.15 6.49
C MET A 105 -8.75 12.68 7.70
N GLU A 106 -8.78 13.48 8.77
CA GLU A 106 -9.49 13.15 10.01
C GLU A 106 -11.01 13.06 9.81
N LYS A 107 -11.60 13.87 8.93
CA LYS A 107 -13.06 13.92 8.74
C LYS A 107 -13.58 12.99 7.65
N TYR A 108 -12.79 12.73 6.61
CA TYR A 108 -13.26 12.07 5.39
C TYR A 108 -12.35 10.95 4.91
N GLY A 109 -11.03 11.13 4.96
CA GLY A 109 -10.06 10.13 4.46
C GLY A 109 -10.04 8.86 5.32
N ASP A 110 -9.76 9.02 6.61
CA ASP A 110 -9.77 7.93 7.60
C ASP A 110 -10.21 8.41 8.99
N PRO A 111 -11.53 8.60 9.20
CA PRO A 111 -12.05 8.94 10.51
C PRO A 111 -11.63 7.91 11.56
N MET A 112 -11.09 8.40 12.68
CA MET A 112 -10.51 7.59 13.77
C MET A 112 -9.22 6.84 13.41
N PHE A 113 -8.63 7.07 12.23
CA PHE A 113 -7.34 6.54 11.80
C PHE A 113 -7.22 5.00 11.86
N ARG A 114 -8.32 4.28 11.69
CA ARG A 114 -8.33 2.81 11.85
C ARG A 114 -7.59 2.12 10.71
N ARG A 115 -7.71 2.64 9.49
CA ARG A 115 -7.03 2.10 8.31
C ARG A 115 -5.54 2.40 8.35
N HIS A 116 -5.12 3.54 8.88
CA HIS A 116 -3.70 3.87 9.07
C HIS A 116 -2.97 2.92 10.04
N VAL A 117 -3.68 2.33 11.00
CA VAL A 117 -3.09 1.40 12.00
C VAL A 117 -3.01 -0.04 11.48
N THR A 118 -3.63 -0.32 10.33
CA THR A 118 -3.72 -1.66 9.72
C THR A 118 -2.41 -2.03 9.04
#